data_AF-A0A507BAY9-F1
#
_entry.id   AF-A0A507BAY9-F1
#
_cell.length_a   1.000
_cell.length_b   1.000
_cell.length_c   1.000
_cell.angle_alpha   90.00
_cell.angle_beta   90.00
_cell.angle_gamma   90.00
#
_symmetry.space_group_name_H-M   'P 1'
#
loop_
_entity.id
_entity.type
_entity.pdbx_description
1 polymer ?
#
loop_
_entity_poly.entity_id
_entity_poly.type
_entity_poly.pdbx_seq_one_letter_code
_entity_poly.pdbx_strand_id
1 'polypeptide(L)'
;MPTYTDDDHDEMVEIASDTHPDCQKKALAIIVDILERNQIAYGIMGGMNFFLRGSHRMTHDVDIAVDNPPRLDALLSLFENVTMIYRTATRMQWAGGIARIFLKVDNSLVQFDLKPKGAEGHVIPGNISEVVDRERVLTTRGTFDCNLLGIGPLVRSKIKAHWERNSDRDYRDLLFVFGRKSFAEQVRTVASSFNDEWKDALLEKVREQNPDMEAKVRWGLQMEATPSTPSKGLAPSTPGGSGRTGSGGYGGDYNTGSGPSPGSAQSSSSKTGAYSGYSGANQGSPLGTPNPKASSPGSGMV
;
A
#
# COMPACT_ATOMS: atom_id res chain seq x y z
N MET A 1 8.72 26.62 -3.96
CA MET A 1 8.76 25.20 -4.41
C MET A 1 8.82 25.15 -5.93
N PRO A 2 9.86 24.55 -6.54
CA PRO A 2 9.87 24.22 -7.96
C PRO A 2 8.61 23.47 -8.41
N THR A 3 8.19 23.66 -9.65
CA THR A 3 7.04 22.98 -10.24
C THR A 3 7.47 22.08 -11.39
N TYR A 4 6.76 20.97 -11.59
CA TYR A 4 6.87 20.11 -12.78
C TYR A 4 5.56 20.09 -13.56
N THR A 5 5.65 19.91 -14.87
CA THR A 5 4.50 19.81 -15.79
C THR A 5 4.04 18.36 -15.94
N ASP A 6 2.92 18.15 -16.62
CA ASP A 6 2.44 16.80 -16.93
C ASP A 6 3.45 16.02 -17.79
N ASP A 7 4.16 16.70 -18.69
CA ASP A 7 5.19 16.09 -19.54
C ASP A 7 6.42 15.68 -18.72
N ASP A 8 6.78 16.44 -17.69
CA ASP A 8 7.89 16.11 -16.77
C ASP A 8 7.51 14.95 -15.83
N HIS A 9 6.22 14.65 -15.66
CA HIS A 9 5.75 13.74 -14.63
C HIS A 9 6.30 12.33 -14.80
N ASP A 10 6.18 11.77 -16.01
CA ASP A 10 6.59 10.40 -16.31
C ASP A 10 8.11 10.22 -16.13
N GLU A 11 8.90 11.21 -16.55
CA GLU A 11 10.36 11.23 -16.34
C GLU A 11 10.69 11.26 -14.84
N MET A 12 10.01 12.10 -14.05
CA MET A 12 10.24 12.16 -12.61
C MET A 12 9.87 10.86 -11.89
N VAL A 13 8.78 10.19 -12.31
CA VAL A 13 8.38 8.88 -11.78
C VAL A 13 9.43 7.83 -12.12
N GLU A 14 9.92 7.82 -13.36
CA GLU A 14 10.96 6.89 -13.81
C GLU A 14 12.24 7.07 -12.98
N ILE A 15 12.75 8.30 -12.86
CA ILE A 15 13.92 8.63 -12.04
C ILE A 15 13.70 8.22 -10.57
N ALA A 16 12.51 8.46 -10.02
CA ALA A 16 12.22 8.16 -8.63
C ALA A 16 12.12 6.65 -8.35
N SER A 17 11.71 5.87 -9.34
CA SER A 17 11.41 4.45 -9.18
C SER A 17 12.60 3.57 -8.77
N ASP A 18 13.82 3.98 -9.13
CA ASP A 18 15.06 3.26 -8.80
C ASP A 18 15.73 3.75 -7.50
N THR A 19 15.06 4.63 -6.75
CA THR A 19 15.67 5.25 -5.58
C THR A 19 15.88 4.25 -4.45
N HIS A 20 17.12 4.21 -3.93
CA HIS A 20 17.49 3.33 -2.83
C HIS A 20 16.65 3.63 -1.55
N PRO A 21 16.22 2.61 -0.79
CA PRO A 21 15.39 2.82 0.40
C PRO A 21 15.98 3.76 1.45
N ASP A 22 17.31 3.84 1.57
CA ASP A 22 17.94 4.80 2.50
C ASP A 22 17.77 6.25 2.07
N CYS A 23 17.70 6.56 0.78
CA CYS A 23 17.33 7.89 0.29
C CYS A 23 15.86 8.18 0.58
N GLN A 24 14.98 7.19 0.42
CA GLN A 24 13.56 7.33 0.78
C GLN A 24 13.38 7.57 2.28
N LYS A 25 14.14 6.90 3.17
CA LYS A 25 14.12 7.18 4.62
C LYS A 25 14.57 8.59 4.97
N LYS A 26 15.65 9.08 4.33
CA LYS A 26 16.15 10.45 4.55
C LYS A 26 15.12 11.49 4.10
N ALA A 27 14.53 11.27 2.93
CA ALA A 27 13.46 12.13 2.42
C ALA A 27 12.23 12.08 3.34
N LEU A 28 11.89 10.89 3.84
CA LEU A 28 10.79 10.68 4.77
C LEU A 28 11.00 11.46 6.08
N ALA A 29 12.22 11.49 6.61
CA ALA A 29 12.53 12.29 7.81
C ALA A 29 12.21 13.78 7.62
N ILE A 30 12.48 14.34 6.43
CA ILE A 30 12.17 15.74 6.09
C ILE A 30 10.66 15.95 6.03
N ILE A 31 9.92 15.07 5.34
CA ILE A 31 8.46 15.19 5.21
C ILE A 31 7.78 15.03 6.58
N VAL A 32 8.20 14.06 7.38
CA VAL A 32 7.69 13.81 8.74
C VAL A 32 7.88 15.03 9.62
N ASP A 33 9.07 15.62 9.63
CA ASP A 33 9.37 16.81 10.43
C ASP A 33 8.47 18.00 10.04
N ILE A 34 8.17 18.19 8.75
CA ILE A 34 7.22 19.21 8.29
C ILE A 34 5.80 18.91 8.77
N LEU A 35 5.33 17.68 8.65
CA LEU A 35 3.98 17.29 9.09
C LEU A 35 3.82 17.45 10.62
N GLU A 36 4.80 17.02 11.41
CA GLU A 36 4.77 17.11 12.87
C GLU A 36 4.83 18.56 13.36
N ARG A 37 5.69 19.40 12.79
CA ARG A 37 5.77 20.84 13.14
C ARG A 37 4.46 21.59 12.85
N ASN A 38 3.67 21.12 11.89
CA ASN A 38 2.38 21.69 11.53
C ASN A 38 1.19 20.91 12.13
N GLN A 39 1.44 19.99 13.07
CA GLN A 39 0.41 19.21 13.76
C GLN A 39 -0.52 18.46 12.81
N ILE A 40 -0.01 18.01 11.66
CA ILE A 40 -0.76 17.20 10.71
C ILE A 40 -0.69 15.75 11.17
N ALA A 41 -1.84 15.15 11.52
CA ALA A 41 -1.90 13.72 11.78
C ALA A 41 -1.67 12.95 10.47
N TYR A 42 -0.78 11.96 10.54
CA TYR A 42 -0.35 11.20 9.38
C TYR A 42 0.01 9.75 9.76
N GLY A 43 0.01 8.87 8.77
CA GLY A 43 0.46 7.50 8.90
C GLY A 43 1.12 7.04 7.60
N ILE A 44 2.39 6.65 7.66
CA ILE A 44 3.09 6.06 6.51
C ILE A 44 2.37 4.77 6.14
N MET A 45 2.06 4.56 4.87
CA MET A 45 1.33 3.39 4.39
C MET A 45 2.07 2.73 3.21
N GLY A 46 1.39 1.81 2.52
CA GLY A 46 1.94 1.20 1.30
C GLY A 46 3.20 0.36 1.54
N GLY A 47 4.06 0.31 0.52
CA GLY A 47 5.29 -0.50 0.55
C GLY A 47 6.30 -0.04 1.61
N MET A 48 6.44 1.27 1.80
CA MET A 48 7.39 1.83 2.77
C MET A 48 7.05 1.42 4.21
N ASN A 49 5.77 1.38 4.60
CA ASN A 49 5.37 0.89 5.92
C ASN A 49 5.84 -0.56 6.15
N PHE A 50 5.62 -1.46 5.20
CA PHE A 50 6.10 -2.83 5.31
C PHE A 50 7.63 -2.91 5.37
N PHE A 51 8.32 -2.12 4.54
CA PHE A 51 9.78 -2.07 4.55
C PHE A 51 10.34 -1.64 5.90
N LEU A 52 9.78 -0.59 6.51
CA LEU A 52 10.17 -0.11 7.83
C LEU A 52 9.87 -1.13 8.95
N ARG A 53 8.86 -1.98 8.76
CA ARG A 53 8.57 -3.12 9.65
C ARG A 53 9.42 -4.37 9.35
N GLY A 54 10.40 -4.27 8.45
CA GLY A 54 11.35 -5.33 8.15
C GLY A 54 10.90 -6.29 7.04
N SER A 55 10.01 -5.86 6.14
CA SER A 55 9.91 -6.48 4.83
C SER A 55 11.16 -6.15 4.01
N HIS A 56 11.67 -7.11 3.25
CA HIS A 56 12.82 -6.89 2.36
C HIS A 56 12.42 -6.33 0.98
N ARG A 57 11.12 -6.06 0.78
CA ARG A 57 10.63 -5.56 -0.49
C ARG A 57 10.99 -4.08 -0.69
N MET A 58 11.56 -3.76 -1.85
CA MET A 58 11.73 -2.38 -2.30
C MET A 58 10.40 -1.74 -2.72
N THR A 59 10.25 -0.45 -2.45
CA THR A 59 9.13 0.39 -2.88
C THR A 59 9.66 1.49 -3.80
N HIS A 60 8.85 1.96 -4.74
CA HIS A 60 9.25 3.01 -5.68
C HIS A 60 8.90 4.41 -5.14
N ASP A 61 7.92 4.45 -4.26
CA ASP A 61 7.32 5.65 -3.69
C ASP A 61 7.06 5.49 -2.18
N VAL A 62 6.74 6.61 -1.55
CA VAL A 62 6.33 6.68 -0.14
C VAL A 62 4.90 7.18 -0.07
N ASP A 63 3.98 6.28 0.25
CA ASP A 63 2.58 6.62 0.50
C ASP A 63 2.39 7.13 1.94
N ILE A 64 1.69 8.25 2.11
CA ILE A 64 1.37 8.81 3.43
C ILE A 64 -0.12 9.09 3.50
N ALA A 65 -0.83 8.41 4.40
CA ALA A 65 -2.18 8.80 4.78
C ALA A 65 -2.11 10.07 5.63
N VAL A 66 -2.95 11.06 5.32
CA VAL A 66 -3.02 12.34 6.04
C VAL A 66 -4.47 12.66 6.41
N ASP A 67 -4.67 13.28 7.58
CA ASP A 67 -6.00 13.72 7.98
C ASP A 67 -6.50 14.88 7.08
N ASN A 68 -7.82 15.07 7.06
CA ASN A 68 -8.51 16.05 6.20
C ASN A 68 -9.55 16.76 7.09
N PRO A 69 -9.23 17.85 7.82
CA PRO A 69 -8.45 19.02 7.41
C PRO A 69 -6.96 19.04 7.84
N PRO A 70 -6.09 19.82 7.15
CA PRO A 70 -6.41 20.80 6.12
C PRO A 70 -6.76 20.19 4.75
N ARG A 71 -7.41 20.98 3.87
CA ARG A 71 -7.58 20.61 2.46
C ARG A 71 -6.21 20.38 1.83
N LEU A 72 -6.15 19.51 0.82
CA LEU A 72 -4.91 19.13 0.14
C LEU A 72 -4.07 20.33 -0.35
N ASP A 73 -4.70 21.40 -0.83
CA ASP A 73 -4.05 22.68 -1.14
C ASP A 73 -3.26 23.26 0.03
N ALA A 74 -3.90 23.34 1.19
CA ALA A 74 -3.30 23.92 2.38
C ALA A 74 -2.20 23.00 2.95
N LEU A 75 -2.34 21.68 2.78
CA LEU A 75 -1.25 20.73 3.05
C LEU A 75 -0.05 21.00 2.12
N LEU A 76 -0.29 21.24 0.82
CA LEU A 76 0.77 21.53 -0.15
C LEU A 76 1.48 22.85 0.14
N SER A 77 0.78 23.84 0.70
CA SER A 77 1.38 25.12 1.11
C SER A 77 2.41 24.97 2.23
N LEU A 78 2.36 23.91 3.04
CA LEU A 78 3.37 23.63 4.07
C LEU A 78 4.78 23.42 3.47
N PHE A 79 4.86 23.02 2.20
CA PHE A 79 6.11 22.72 1.50
C PHE A 79 6.65 23.88 0.67
N GLU A 80 5.98 25.03 0.63
CA GLU A 80 6.32 26.13 -0.30
C GLU A 80 7.74 26.68 -0.11
N ASN A 81 8.22 26.70 1.13
CA ASN A 81 9.55 27.19 1.51
C ASN A 81 10.65 26.14 1.39
N VAL A 82 10.33 24.91 0.95
CA VAL A 82 11.29 23.82 0.81
C VAL A 82 11.71 23.71 -0.66
N THR A 83 12.88 24.25 -0.99
CA THR A 83 13.37 24.38 -2.38
C THR A 83 13.68 23.04 -3.06
N MET A 84 13.86 21.99 -2.28
CA MET A 84 14.15 20.63 -2.76
C MET A 84 12.90 19.78 -3.02
N ILE A 85 11.70 20.29 -2.73
CA ILE A 85 10.43 19.63 -3.04
C ILE A 85 9.93 20.18 -4.38
N TYR A 86 9.39 19.30 -5.21
CA TYR A 86 8.78 19.61 -6.49
C TYR A 86 7.30 19.25 -6.40
N ARG A 87 6.41 20.16 -6.81
CA ARG A 87 4.97 19.88 -6.93
C ARG A 87 4.52 20.00 -8.38
N THR A 88 3.37 19.42 -8.69
CA THR A 88 2.72 19.67 -9.98
C THR A 88 2.42 21.17 -10.15
N ALA A 89 2.60 21.68 -11.38
CA ALA A 89 2.26 23.04 -11.75
C ALA A 89 0.73 23.29 -11.75
N THR A 90 -0.08 22.24 -11.92
CA THR A 90 -1.54 22.36 -12.05
C THR A 90 -2.26 21.65 -10.91
N ARG A 91 -3.40 22.20 -10.48
CA ARG A 91 -4.32 21.50 -9.56
C ARG A 91 -4.94 20.25 -10.20
N MET A 92 -4.86 20.12 -11.52
CA MET A 92 -5.59 19.12 -12.30
C MET A 92 -5.02 17.72 -12.16
N GLN A 93 -3.77 17.58 -11.70
CA GLN A 93 -3.12 16.27 -11.49
C GLN A 93 -3.52 15.57 -10.19
N TRP A 94 -4.50 16.06 -9.44
CA TRP A 94 -5.09 15.30 -8.33
C TRP A 94 -6.15 14.31 -8.79
N ALA A 95 -5.97 13.69 -9.96
CA ALA A 95 -6.84 12.61 -10.41
C ALA A 95 -6.83 11.51 -9.34
N GLY A 96 -7.96 11.29 -8.67
CA GLY A 96 -8.10 10.37 -7.53
C GLY A 96 -7.89 10.97 -6.14
N GLY A 97 -7.70 12.29 -6.01
CA GLY A 97 -7.62 12.99 -4.72
C GLY A 97 -6.29 12.79 -3.98
N ILE A 98 -5.22 12.43 -4.69
CA ILE A 98 -3.88 12.21 -4.15
C ILE A 98 -2.99 13.41 -4.52
N ALA A 99 -2.21 13.94 -3.58
CA ALA A 99 -1.17 14.92 -3.90
C ALA A 99 0.18 14.24 -4.04
N ARG A 100 0.74 14.30 -5.24
CA ARG A 100 2.07 13.78 -5.54
C ARG A 100 3.12 14.88 -5.52
N ILE A 101 4.15 14.69 -4.71
CA ILE A 101 5.32 15.55 -4.66
C ILE A 101 6.58 14.72 -4.86
N PHE A 102 7.65 15.35 -5.32
CA PHE A 102 8.97 14.74 -5.39
C PHE A 102 9.95 15.50 -4.52
N LEU A 103 10.84 14.82 -3.83
CA LEU A 103 11.83 15.42 -2.95
C LEU A 103 13.22 14.95 -3.35
N LYS A 104 14.10 15.90 -3.67
CA LYS A 104 15.49 15.62 -4.01
C LYS A 104 16.34 15.49 -2.75
N VAL A 105 16.96 14.32 -2.54
CA VAL A 105 17.89 14.03 -1.43
C VAL A 105 19.09 13.26 -1.97
N ASP A 106 20.30 13.73 -1.69
CA ASP A 106 21.56 13.06 -2.06
C ASP A 106 21.62 12.68 -3.55
N ASN A 107 21.23 13.60 -4.42
CA ASN A 107 21.10 13.42 -5.87
C ASN A 107 20.08 12.35 -6.31
N SER A 108 19.29 11.80 -5.39
CA SER A 108 18.16 10.93 -5.68
C SER A 108 16.85 11.71 -5.62
N LEU A 109 15.86 11.28 -6.39
CA LEU A 109 14.52 11.87 -6.39
C LEU A 109 13.55 10.90 -5.73
N VAL A 110 12.86 11.31 -4.68
CA VAL A 110 11.91 10.42 -3.98
C VAL A 110 10.49 10.91 -4.22
N GLN A 111 9.62 10.01 -4.70
CA GLN A 111 8.20 10.29 -4.85
C GLN A 111 7.46 10.09 -3.52
N PHE A 112 6.59 11.04 -3.20
CA PHE A 112 5.62 10.95 -2.10
C PHE A 112 4.21 11.10 -2.62
N ASP A 113 3.33 10.20 -2.20
CA ASP A 113 1.90 10.26 -2.47
C ASP A 113 1.17 10.56 -1.16
N LEU A 114 0.70 11.80 -1.00
CA LEU A 114 -0.09 12.24 0.16
C LEU A 114 -1.57 11.95 -0.09
N LYS A 115 -2.16 11.10 0.74
CA LYS A 115 -3.49 10.52 0.52
C LYS A 115 -4.43 10.96 1.64
N PRO A 116 -5.34 11.92 1.40
CA PRO A 116 -6.38 12.27 2.34
C PRO A 116 -7.46 11.18 2.39
N LYS A 117 -8.27 11.21 3.45
CA LYS A 117 -9.49 10.38 3.51
C LYS A 117 -10.36 10.60 2.25
N GLY A 118 -10.75 9.50 1.62
CA GLY A 118 -11.54 9.51 0.39
C GLY A 118 -10.71 9.48 -0.90
N ALA A 119 -9.37 9.45 -0.81
CA ALA A 119 -8.53 9.18 -1.97
C ALA A 119 -8.92 7.85 -2.63
N GLU A 120 -9.04 7.88 -3.96
CA GLU A 120 -9.52 6.77 -4.77
C GLU A 120 -8.65 5.52 -4.58
N GLY A 121 -9.27 4.34 -4.54
CA GLY A 121 -8.56 3.07 -4.37
C GLY A 121 -8.01 2.79 -2.95
N HIS A 122 -8.14 3.73 -2.00
CA HIS A 122 -7.55 3.59 -0.67
C HIS A 122 -8.60 3.57 0.46
N VAL A 123 -8.36 2.74 1.49
CA VAL A 123 -9.20 2.68 2.70
C VAL A 123 -8.46 3.36 3.84
N ILE A 124 -8.57 4.69 3.89
CA ILE A 124 -7.90 5.52 4.90
C ILE A 124 -8.83 5.70 6.11
N PRO A 125 -8.34 5.44 7.33
CA PRO A 125 -9.13 5.59 8.54
C PRO A 125 -9.51 7.06 8.79
N GLY A 126 -10.62 7.27 9.51
CA GLY A 126 -11.15 8.61 9.75
C GLY A 126 -10.41 9.42 10.82
N ASN A 127 -9.72 8.74 11.73
CA ASN A 127 -8.89 9.35 12.77
C ASN A 127 -7.53 8.66 12.73
N ILE A 128 -6.59 9.18 11.94
CA ILE A 128 -5.29 8.52 11.73
C ILE A 128 -4.51 8.45 13.03
N SER A 129 -4.60 9.47 13.89
CA SER A 129 -3.85 9.55 15.14
C SER A 129 -4.12 8.39 16.12
N GLU A 130 -5.29 7.76 16.03
CA GLU A 130 -5.68 6.63 16.89
C GLU A 130 -5.22 5.26 16.37
N VAL A 131 -4.76 5.20 15.11
CA VAL A 131 -4.51 3.93 14.41
C VAL A 131 -3.12 3.91 13.77
N VAL A 132 -2.16 4.56 14.42
CA VAL A 132 -0.75 4.57 14.03
C VAL A 132 0.12 3.98 15.13
N ASP A 133 1.19 3.32 14.70
CA ASP A 133 2.28 2.89 15.57
C ASP A 133 3.44 3.87 15.40
N ARG A 134 3.93 4.45 16.50
CA ARG A 134 5.11 5.31 16.48
C ARG A 134 6.36 4.44 16.49
N GLU A 135 7.19 4.59 15.46
CA GLU A 135 8.38 3.76 15.25
C GLU A 135 9.62 4.64 15.09
N ARG A 136 10.76 4.13 15.60
CA ARG A 136 12.05 4.79 15.44
C ARG A 136 12.78 4.24 14.21
N VAL A 137 13.05 5.10 13.25
CA VAL A 137 13.73 4.75 12.00
C VAL A 137 15.19 5.18 12.05
N LEU A 138 16.09 4.25 11.72
CA LEU A 138 17.51 4.51 11.54
C LEU A 138 17.81 4.88 10.08
N THR A 139 18.59 5.94 9.91
CA THR A 139 19.13 6.39 8.62
C THR A 139 20.65 6.54 8.74
N THR A 140 21.33 6.70 7.60
CA THR A 140 22.77 7.01 7.62
C THR A 140 23.09 8.39 8.19
N ARG A 141 22.10 9.25 8.46
CA ARG A 141 22.26 10.60 9.00
C ARG A 141 21.79 10.73 10.46
N GLY A 142 21.35 9.64 11.07
CA GLY A 142 20.79 9.61 12.42
C GLY A 142 19.45 8.90 12.48
N THR A 143 18.73 9.11 13.57
CA THR A 143 17.42 8.50 13.81
C THR A 143 16.33 9.55 13.81
N PHE A 144 15.14 9.18 13.36
CA PHE A 144 13.93 9.97 13.56
C PHE A 144 12.78 9.04 13.98
N ASP A 145 11.79 9.58 14.67
CA ASP A 145 10.56 8.84 14.97
C ASP A 145 9.51 9.21 13.92
N CYS A 146 8.67 8.26 13.52
CA CYS A 146 7.54 8.53 12.63
C CYS A 146 6.32 7.66 12.95
N ASN A 147 5.16 8.07 12.45
CA ASN A 147 3.91 7.32 12.60
C ASN A 147 3.71 6.38 11.41
N LEU A 148 3.75 5.07 11.64
CA LEU A 148 3.35 4.07 10.66
C LEU A 148 1.86 3.77 10.81
N LEU A 149 1.11 3.72 9.71
CA LEU A 149 -0.27 3.23 9.76
C LEU A 149 -0.30 1.82 10.39
N GLY A 150 -1.23 1.60 11.31
CA GLY A 150 -1.39 0.33 12.01
C GLY A 150 -1.67 -0.81 11.05
N ILE A 151 -1.29 -2.03 11.44
CA ILE A 151 -1.36 -3.22 10.58
C ILE A 151 -2.79 -3.48 10.09
N GLY A 152 -3.80 -3.30 10.94
CA GLY A 152 -5.21 -3.53 10.59
C GLY A 152 -5.68 -2.73 9.37
N PRO A 153 -5.71 -1.37 9.44
CA PRO A 153 -6.06 -0.53 8.30
C PRO A 153 -5.18 -0.73 7.07
N LEU A 154 -3.89 -0.98 7.27
CA LEU A 154 -2.94 -1.23 6.18
C LEU A 154 -3.30 -2.52 5.42
N VAL A 155 -3.59 -3.61 6.13
CA VAL A 155 -4.00 -4.88 5.55
C VAL A 155 -5.34 -4.76 4.85
N ARG A 156 -6.33 -4.09 5.46
CA ARG A 156 -7.62 -3.81 4.81
C ARG A 156 -7.44 -3.14 3.44
N SER A 157 -6.59 -2.13 3.37
CA SER A 157 -6.26 -1.44 2.11
C SER A 157 -5.55 -2.37 1.11
N LYS A 158 -4.66 -3.24 1.58
CA LYS A 158 -3.92 -4.19 0.72
C LYS A 158 -4.78 -5.33 0.17
N ILE A 159 -5.70 -5.88 0.96
CA ILE A 159 -6.62 -6.93 0.48
C ILE A 159 -7.53 -6.33 -0.61
N LYS A 160 -8.06 -5.12 -0.41
CA LYS A 160 -8.81 -4.40 -1.44
C LYS A 160 -7.99 -4.22 -2.71
N ALA A 161 -6.79 -3.66 -2.59
CA ALA A 161 -5.89 -3.42 -3.73
C ALA A 161 -5.52 -4.71 -4.48
N HIS A 162 -5.34 -5.82 -3.75
CA HIS A 162 -5.09 -7.12 -4.32
C HIS A 162 -6.31 -7.64 -5.08
N TRP A 163 -7.51 -7.52 -4.51
CA TRP A 163 -8.76 -7.91 -5.17
C TRP A 163 -9.01 -7.10 -6.45
N GLU A 164 -8.82 -5.78 -6.43
CA GLU A 164 -9.06 -4.92 -7.60
C GLU A 164 -8.07 -5.16 -8.75
N ARG A 165 -6.81 -5.50 -8.43
CA ARG A 165 -5.71 -5.46 -9.42
C ARG A 165 -4.99 -6.78 -9.61
N ASN A 166 -5.34 -7.82 -8.84
CA ASN A 166 -4.64 -9.11 -8.76
C ASN A 166 -3.10 -8.98 -8.65
N SER A 167 -2.65 -7.99 -7.87
CA SER A 167 -1.25 -7.59 -7.78
C SER A 167 -0.44 -8.57 -6.94
N ASP A 168 0.61 -9.16 -7.52
CA ASP A 168 1.54 -10.05 -6.82
C ASP A 168 2.35 -9.33 -5.73
N ARG A 169 2.57 -8.03 -5.91
CA ARG A 169 3.21 -7.17 -4.92
C ARG A 169 2.37 -7.08 -3.66
N ASP A 170 1.06 -6.82 -3.81
CA ASP A 170 0.13 -6.75 -2.69
C ASP A 170 -0.05 -8.12 -2.03
N TYR A 171 -0.07 -9.20 -2.82
CA TYR A 171 -0.10 -10.58 -2.32
C TYR A 171 1.10 -10.90 -1.41
N ARG A 172 2.34 -10.56 -1.84
CA ARG A 172 3.55 -10.78 -1.04
C ARG A 172 3.55 -9.98 0.26
N ASP A 173 3.06 -8.74 0.24
CA ASP A 173 2.91 -7.92 1.46
C ASP A 173 1.95 -8.60 2.45
N LEU A 174 0.84 -9.15 1.95
CA LEU A 174 -0.14 -9.87 2.77
C LEU A 174 0.45 -11.15 3.38
N LEU A 175 1.20 -11.94 2.60
CA LEU A 175 1.91 -13.11 3.14
C LEU A 175 2.94 -12.74 4.22
N PHE A 176 3.66 -11.64 4.04
CA PHE A 176 4.59 -11.13 5.04
C PHE A 176 3.88 -10.84 6.38
N VAL A 177 2.70 -10.20 6.31
CA VAL A 177 1.87 -9.93 7.50
C VAL A 177 1.43 -11.22 8.16
N PHE A 178 0.79 -12.13 7.43
CA PHE A 178 0.26 -13.37 8.00
C PHE A 178 1.36 -14.37 8.41
N GLY A 179 2.58 -14.21 7.89
CA GLY A 179 3.76 -14.95 8.31
C GLY A 179 4.25 -14.58 9.72
N ARG A 180 3.89 -13.40 10.22
CA ARG A 180 4.30 -12.91 11.54
C ARG A 180 3.13 -12.97 12.52
N LYS A 181 3.29 -13.76 13.59
CA LYS A 181 2.23 -14.01 14.58
C LYS A 181 1.64 -12.72 15.16
N SER A 182 2.48 -11.77 15.58
CA SER A 182 2.04 -10.49 16.16
C SER A 182 1.23 -9.64 15.18
N PHE A 183 1.58 -9.65 13.89
CA PHE A 183 0.83 -8.90 12.87
C PHE A 183 -0.48 -9.61 12.54
N ALA A 184 -0.48 -10.94 12.41
CA ALA A 184 -1.70 -11.72 12.20
C ALA A 184 -2.71 -11.53 13.36
N GLU A 185 -2.24 -11.45 14.60
CA GLU A 185 -3.06 -11.12 15.77
C GLU A 185 -3.72 -9.74 15.63
N GLN A 186 -2.97 -8.71 15.21
CA GLN A 186 -3.51 -7.37 14.97
C GLN A 186 -4.50 -7.32 13.79
N VAL A 187 -4.28 -8.11 12.73
CA VAL A 187 -5.27 -8.24 11.66
C VAL A 187 -6.56 -8.85 12.18
N ARG A 188 -6.43 -9.92 12.99
CA ARG A 188 -7.57 -10.66 13.51
C ARG A 188 -8.49 -9.80 14.35
N THR A 189 -7.99 -8.80 15.08
CA THR A 189 -8.84 -7.91 15.89
C THR A 189 -9.77 -7.03 15.06
N VAL A 190 -9.44 -6.76 13.78
CA VAL A 190 -10.21 -5.89 12.90
C VAL A 190 -10.81 -6.60 11.68
N ALA A 191 -10.53 -7.89 11.48
CA ALA A 191 -10.89 -8.65 10.29
C ALA A 191 -12.40 -8.76 10.04
N SER A 192 -13.23 -8.65 11.09
CA SER A 192 -14.69 -8.60 10.97
C SER A 192 -15.19 -7.36 10.20
N SER A 193 -14.39 -6.30 10.11
CA SER A 193 -14.72 -5.09 9.35
C SER A 193 -14.32 -5.14 7.87
N PHE A 194 -13.65 -6.22 7.45
CA PHE A 194 -13.18 -6.39 6.08
C PHE A 194 -14.30 -6.98 5.22
N ASN A 195 -14.31 -6.64 3.94
CA ASN A 195 -15.25 -7.23 2.97
C ASN A 195 -14.92 -8.72 2.75
N ASP A 196 -15.94 -9.58 2.78
CA ASP A 196 -15.81 -11.03 2.66
C ASP A 196 -15.33 -11.48 1.28
N GLU A 197 -15.79 -10.85 0.19
CA GLU A 197 -15.34 -11.17 -1.18
C GLU A 197 -13.83 -10.93 -1.35
N TRP A 198 -13.30 -9.87 -0.73
CA TRP A 198 -11.86 -9.58 -0.78
C TRP A 198 -11.06 -10.62 0.01
N LYS A 199 -11.59 -11.08 1.16
CA LYS A 199 -10.98 -12.12 1.98
C LYS A 199 -10.96 -13.47 1.24
N ASP A 200 -12.06 -13.83 0.61
CA ASP A 200 -12.20 -15.06 -0.18
C ASP A 200 -11.23 -15.09 -1.36
N ALA A 201 -11.15 -14.00 -2.14
CA ALA A 201 -10.24 -13.91 -3.29
C ALA A 201 -8.77 -14.05 -2.87
N LEU A 202 -8.37 -13.44 -1.73
CA LEU A 202 -7.02 -13.65 -1.20
C LEU A 202 -6.81 -15.11 -0.80
N LEU A 203 -7.77 -15.72 -0.10
CA LEU A 203 -7.63 -17.09 0.39
C LEU A 203 -7.54 -18.10 -0.77
N GLU A 204 -8.29 -17.89 -1.85
CA GLU A 204 -8.19 -18.66 -3.08
C GLU A 204 -6.77 -18.62 -3.65
N LYS A 205 -6.21 -17.41 -3.84
CA LYS A 205 -4.82 -17.26 -4.32
C LYS A 205 -3.79 -17.86 -3.37
N VAL A 206 -4.02 -17.82 -2.06
CA VAL A 206 -3.16 -18.50 -1.07
C VAL A 206 -3.22 -20.01 -1.22
N ARG A 207 -4.39 -20.62 -1.42
CA ARG A 207 -4.52 -22.07 -1.64
C ARG A 207 -3.77 -22.53 -2.88
N GLU A 208 -3.84 -21.73 -3.95
CA GLU A 208 -3.17 -22.03 -5.22
C GLU A 208 -1.65 -21.92 -5.11
N GLN A 209 -1.14 -20.84 -4.51
CA GLN A 209 0.28 -20.52 -4.57
C GLN A 209 1.07 -20.93 -3.33
N ASN A 210 0.45 -20.88 -2.14
CA ASN A 210 1.10 -21.12 -0.85
C ASN A 210 0.16 -21.86 0.13
N PRO A 211 -0.21 -23.12 -0.15
CA PRO A 211 -1.17 -23.86 0.68
C PRO A 211 -0.76 -23.97 2.16
N ASP A 212 0.54 -24.02 2.46
CA ASP A 212 1.06 -24.03 3.84
C ASP A 212 0.72 -22.76 4.64
N MET A 213 0.42 -21.66 3.96
CA MET A 213 0.02 -20.39 4.58
C MET A 213 -1.49 -20.29 4.80
N GLU A 214 -2.29 -21.16 4.20
CA GLU A 214 -3.76 -21.08 4.21
C GLU A 214 -4.31 -20.99 5.64
N ALA A 215 -3.87 -21.88 6.54
CA ALA A 215 -4.36 -21.91 7.91
C ALA A 215 -4.06 -20.60 8.67
N LYS A 216 -2.89 -19.99 8.43
CA LYS A 216 -2.49 -18.73 9.07
C LYS A 216 -3.30 -17.55 8.54
N VAL A 217 -3.48 -17.48 7.21
CA VAL A 217 -4.25 -16.42 6.56
C VAL A 217 -5.72 -16.52 6.98
N ARG A 218 -6.31 -17.71 6.90
CA ARG A 218 -7.68 -17.97 7.33
C ARG A 218 -7.90 -17.60 8.80
N TRP A 219 -6.98 -17.98 9.69
CA TRP A 219 -7.03 -17.61 11.10
C TRP A 219 -6.92 -16.10 11.29
N GLY A 220 -5.98 -15.43 10.63
CA GLY A 220 -5.82 -13.98 10.72
C GLY A 220 -7.03 -13.21 10.20
N LEU A 221 -7.74 -13.75 9.21
CA LEU A 221 -8.94 -13.14 8.61
C LEU A 221 -10.25 -13.50 9.31
N GLN A 222 -10.22 -14.25 10.41
CA GLN A 222 -11.41 -14.76 11.10
C GLN A 222 -12.36 -15.55 10.19
N MET A 223 -11.83 -16.26 9.20
CA MET A 223 -12.66 -17.07 8.30
C MET A 223 -12.88 -18.46 8.92
N GLU A 224 -14.10 -18.97 8.85
CA GLU A 224 -14.43 -20.31 9.36
C GLU A 224 -13.59 -21.38 8.63
N ALA A 225 -13.18 -22.42 9.35
CA ALA A 225 -12.56 -23.58 8.71
C ALA A 225 -13.61 -24.25 7.82
N THR A 226 -13.32 -24.39 6.54
CA THR A 226 -14.13 -25.24 5.66
C THR A 226 -13.95 -26.63 6.23
N PRO A 227 -15.02 -27.29 6.71
CA PRO A 227 -14.91 -28.64 7.23
C PRO A 227 -14.21 -29.48 6.16
N SER A 228 -13.07 -30.05 6.50
CA SER A 228 -12.39 -30.98 5.60
C SER A 228 -13.41 -32.06 5.26
N THR A 229 -13.74 -32.19 3.98
CA THR A 229 -14.57 -33.30 3.51
C THR A 229 -13.96 -34.55 4.12
N PRO A 230 -14.67 -35.29 4.99
CA PRO A 230 -14.10 -36.46 5.61
C PRO A 230 -13.55 -37.31 4.48
N SER A 231 -12.25 -37.58 4.51
CA SER A 231 -11.65 -38.45 3.50
C SER A 231 -12.53 -39.68 3.53
N LYS A 232 -13.19 -39.98 2.41
CA LYS A 232 -13.91 -41.24 2.26
C LYS A 232 -12.83 -42.26 2.52
N GLY A 233 -12.82 -42.81 3.73
CA GLY A 233 -11.87 -43.81 4.15
C GLY A 233 -11.85 -44.81 3.03
N LEU A 234 -10.71 -44.92 2.35
CA LEU A 234 -10.49 -46.00 1.42
C LEU A 234 -10.86 -47.25 2.21
N ALA A 235 -11.95 -47.89 1.80
CA ALA A 235 -12.43 -49.09 2.45
C ALA A 235 -11.24 -50.04 2.62
N PRO A 236 -11.10 -50.72 3.76
CA PRO A 236 -9.97 -51.62 4.00
C PRO A 236 -9.84 -52.58 2.82
N SER A 237 -8.78 -52.40 2.04
CA SER A 237 -8.45 -53.28 0.92
C SER A 237 -8.29 -54.69 1.49
N THR A 238 -9.17 -55.58 1.02
CA THR A 238 -9.19 -56.98 1.38
C THR A 238 -7.82 -57.62 1.12
N PRO A 239 -7.27 -58.42 2.05
CA PRO A 239 -6.01 -59.11 1.83
C PRO A 239 -6.22 -60.28 0.85
N GLY A 240 -5.88 -60.06 -0.42
CA GLY A 240 -5.51 -61.13 -1.37
C GLY A 240 -4.06 -60.84 -1.78
N GLY A 241 -3.08 -61.70 -1.59
CA GLY A 241 -3.07 -63.10 -2.00
C GLY A 241 -1.93 -63.25 -3.02
N SER A 242 -0.74 -63.61 -2.51
CA SER A 242 0.35 -64.37 -3.16
C SER A 242 0.66 -64.15 -4.65
N GLY A 243 1.91 -63.76 -4.96
CA GLY A 243 2.50 -64.13 -6.26
C GLY A 243 3.80 -63.45 -6.67
N ARG A 244 4.90 -64.22 -6.62
CA ARG A 244 6.06 -64.23 -7.55
C ARG A 244 7.11 -63.10 -7.53
N THR A 245 8.27 -63.48 -6.98
CA THR A 245 9.60 -63.58 -7.64
C THR A 245 9.93 -62.62 -8.79
N GLY A 246 10.95 -61.79 -8.58
CA GLY A 246 11.67 -61.07 -9.63
C GLY A 246 13.00 -60.54 -9.11
N SER A 247 14.03 -61.38 -9.17
CA SER A 247 15.44 -61.04 -8.93
C SER A 247 16.08 -60.43 -10.18
N GLY A 248 16.81 -59.33 -10.01
CA GLY A 248 17.68 -58.69 -11.01
C GLY A 248 17.81 -57.21 -10.64
N GLY A 249 18.97 -56.63 -10.36
CA GLY A 249 20.31 -56.88 -10.87
C GLY A 249 20.72 -55.65 -11.67
N TYR A 250 21.96 -55.15 -11.43
CA TYR A 250 22.60 -53.96 -12.02
C TYR A 250 22.10 -52.61 -11.46
N GLY A 251 22.94 -51.68 -11.00
CA GLY A 251 24.34 -51.39 -11.31
C GLY A 251 24.41 -49.96 -11.87
N GLY A 252 25.24 -49.08 -11.32
CA GLY A 252 25.50 -47.77 -11.93
C GLY A 252 25.88 -46.65 -10.96
N ASP A 253 27.16 -46.61 -10.59
CA ASP A 253 27.86 -45.39 -10.15
C ASP A 253 27.91 -44.36 -11.28
N TYR A 254 27.49 -43.11 -11.06
CA TYR A 254 28.05 -41.89 -11.67
C TYR A 254 27.75 -40.74 -10.69
N ASN A 255 28.72 -40.28 -9.91
CA ASN A 255 29.78 -39.33 -10.25
C ASN A 255 29.30 -37.88 -10.51
N THR A 256 29.96 -37.04 -9.72
CA THR A 256 30.14 -35.59 -9.69
C THR A 256 29.87 -34.78 -10.97
N GLY A 257 29.35 -33.56 -10.78
CA GLY A 257 29.20 -32.58 -11.84
C GLY A 257 28.78 -31.21 -11.31
N SER A 258 29.70 -30.53 -10.65
CA SER A 258 29.64 -29.10 -10.39
C SER A 258 29.57 -28.30 -11.70
N GLY A 259 28.73 -27.28 -11.76
CA GLY A 259 28.76 -26.28 -12.84
C GLY A 259 27.79 -25.13 -12.57
N PRO A 260 28.27 -23.89 -12.41
CA PRO A 260 27.40 -22.72 -12.31
C PRO A 260 27.10 -22.17 -13.71
N SER A 261 25.93 -21.57 -13.90
CA SER A 261 25.73 -20.60 -14.97
C SER A 261 24.79 -19.47 -14.56
N PRO A 262 25.20 -18.21 -14.79
CA PRO A 262 24.39 -17.03 -14.56
C PRO A 262 23.47 -16.77 -15.76
N GLY A 263 22.26 -16.33 -15.49
CA GLY A 263 21.28 -16.01 -16.53
C GLY A 263 20.48 -14.77 -16.15
N SER A 264 20.98 -13.63 -16.60
CA SER A 264 20.29 -12.35 -16.74
C SER A 264 18.90 -12.50 -17.38
N ALA A 265 17.87 -11.99 -16.72
CA ALA A 265 16.55 -11.78 -17.31
C ALA A 265 16.30 -10.28 -17.47
N GLN A 266 16.43 -9.82 -18.71
CA GLN A 266 15.93 -8.53 -19.19
C GLN A 266 14.40 -8.55 -19.22
N SER A 267 13.82 -7.42 -18.79
CA SER A 267 12.75 -6.65 -19.44
C SER A 267 11.76 -7.39 -20.34
N SER A 268 10.47 -7.35 -19.98
CA SER A 268 9.44 -6.66 -20.79
C SER A 268 8.03 -6.96 -20.25
N SER A 269 7.25 -5.91 -20.01
CA SER A 269 5.88 -5.78 -20.52
C SER A 269 5.25 -4.50 -19.99
N SER A 270 5.38 -3.48 -20.84
CA SER A 270 4.47 -2.35 -20.95
C SER A 270 3.04 -2.86 -21.15
N LYS A 271 2.11 -2.35 -20.34
CA LYS A 271 0.69 -2.30 -20.68
C LYS A 271 0.20 -0.88 -20.42
N THR A 272 0.16 -0.11 -21.51
CA THR A 272 -0.59 1.12 -21.64
C THR A 272 -2.08 0.79 -21.51
N GLY A 273 -2.66 1.12 -20.36
CA GLY A 273 -4.11 1.11 -20.15
C GLY A 273 -4.71 2.38 -20.74
N ALA A 274 -5.41 2.24 -21.87
CA ALA A 274 -6.20 3.31 -22.46
C ALA A 274 -7.28 3.79 -21.49
N TYR A 275 -7.23 5.07 -21.11
CA TYR A 275 -8.30 5.77 -20.40
C TYR A 275 -9.49 5.94 -21.35
N SER A 276 -10.54 5.14 -21.16
CA SER A 276 -11.84 5.33 -21.80
C SER A 276 -12.68 6.28 -20.96
N GLY A 277 -13.13 7.37 -21.59
CA GLY A 277 -13.85 8.46 -20.95
C GLY A 277 -15.15 8.03 -20.28
N TYR A 278 -15.40 8.63 -19.11
CA TYR A 278 -16.71 8.66 -18.47
C TYR A 278 -17.16 10.11 -18.35
N SER A 279 -18.18 10.46 -19.15
CA SER A 279 -18.95 11.68 -19.05
C SER A 279 -19.95 11.57 -17.90
N GLY A 280 -19.57 12.07 -16.71
CA GLY A 280 -20.48 12.25 -15.58
C GLY A 280 -21.07 13.65 -15.59
N ALA A 281 -22.37 13.74 -15.84
CA ALA A 281 -23.11 14.99 -15.94
C ALA A 281 -23.08 15.81 -14.65
N ASN A 282 -22.74 17.07 -14.84
CA ASN A 282 -22.74 18.18 -13.89
C ASN A 282 -24.21 18.56 -13.56
N GLN A 283 -24.67 18.36 -12.32
CA GLN A 283 -25.86 19.05 -11.81
C GLN A 283 -25.41 20.14 -10.84
N GLY A 284 -25.35 21.36 -11.37
CA GLY A 284 -25.11 22.57 -10.59
C GLY A 284 -26.35 22.96 -9.78
N SER A 285 -26.14 23.23 -8.50
CA SER A 285 -27.07 23.98 -7.68
C SER A 285 -26.89 25.47 -7.98
N PRO A 286 -27.97 26.24 -8.24
CA PRO A 286 -27.86 27.63 -8.65
C PRO A 286 -27.49 28.56 -7.49
N LEU A 287 -26.60 29.49 -7.83
CA LEU A 287 -26.23 30.70 -7.07
C LEU A 287 -27.47 31.57 -6.81
N GLY A 288 -27.82 31.78 -5.55
CA GLY A 288 -28.68 32.87 -5.12
C GLY A 288 -27.90 34.18 -5.09
N THR A 289 -28.30 35.14 -5.92
CA THR A 289 -27.83 36.54 -5.87
C THR A 289 -28.89 37.43 -5.19
N PRO A 290 -28.49 38.63 -4.72
CA PRO A 290 -29.06 39.26 -3.52
C PRO A 290 -30.22 40.19 -3.85
N ASN A 291 -31.06 40.49 -2.85
CA ASN A 291 -32.02 41.57 -2.94
C ASN A 291 -31.73 42.64 -1.87
N PRO A 292 -31.51 43.91 -2.25
CA PRO A 292 -31.29 45.01 -1.33
C PRO A 292 -32.62 45.63 -0.91
N LYS A 293 -32.72 46.10 0.34
CA LYS A 293 -33.49 47.30 0.67
C LYS A 293 -33.11 47.85 2.04
N ALA A 294 -32.78 49.13 2.00
CA ALA A 294 -32.40 49.99 3.10
C ALA A 294 -33.63 50.44 3.92
N SER A 295 -33.43 50.64 5.22
CA SER A 295 -34.02 51.73 5.99
C SER A 295 -33.43 51.77 7.41
N SER A 296 -32.48 52.68 7.65
CA SER A 296 -32.28 53.36 8.94
C SER A 296 -33.31 54.52 9.06
N PRO A 297 -33.47 55.26 10.18
CA PRO A 297 -32.73 55.26 11.45
C PRO A 297 -33.62 55.30 12.72
N GLY A 298 -32.99 55.14 13.89
CA GLY A 298 -33.63 55.40 15.18
C GLY A 298 -32.60 55.68 16.27
N SER A 299 -32.27 56.96 16.43
CA SER A 299 -31.56 57.51 17.59
C SER A 299 -32.40 57.35 18.85
N GLY A 300 -31.76 57.00 19.97
CA GLY A 300 -32.38 57.04 21.29
C GLY A 300 -31.33 56.92 22.39
N MET A 301 -30.95 58.07 22.95
CA MET A 301 -30.27 58.20 24.24
C MET A 301 -31.12 57.57 25.34
N VAL A 302 -30.52 56.75 26.22
CA VAL A 302 -30.33 56.98 27.67
C VAL A 302 -29.14 56.14 28.10
#